data_AF-A0A7S4MM41-F1
#
_entry.id   AF-A0A7S4MM41-F1
#
_cell.length_a   1.000
_cell.length_b   1.000
_cell.length_c   1.000
_cell.angle_alpha   90.00
_cell.angle_beta   90.00
_cell.angle_gamma   90.00
#
_symmetry.space_group_name_H-M   'P 1'
#
loop_
_entity.id
_entity.type
_entity.pdbx_description
1 polymer ?
#
loop_
_entity_poly.entity_id
_entity_poly.type
_entity_poly.pdbx_seq_one_letter_code
_entity_poly.pdbx_strand_id
1 'polypeptide(L)'
;GGGGGGASTKMETETETETTPSAKATPMPGPPPPLPYRVVSLTEWLRGDGDGRAGPLPLVDLRPSDQFSARRIGGGGASAGSNPLAATATVVVNLPLLDLLSGERSPELPPRNVPFAVLLPEDKYRTTTHAAADIDDDDAATAAVLLDERTRQFFYRDTSRLTGKSVKPWRAEMLILENDDMWREAEDLGWTVRRGDDDDEGDGMEGGIAIDGPLPRLWKPDAMVGGTLLDVLKRRLDGTILPPPPASSSGCETTEESRRRRRESSRRSSERTGEVWDLGSGAGRDVAFLAEELRCHWTMSMSKWRRRNLCSADGASPSADPFPLRFVGLDNHRASPRR
;
A
#
# COMPACT_ATOMS: atom_id res chain seq x y z
N GLY A 1 42.00 -23.27 -50.61
CA GLY A 1 43.14 -23.33 -49.68
C GLY A 1 42.70 -22.69 -48.38
N GLY A 2 42.98 -23.21 -47.20
CA GLY A 2 43.99 -24.16 -46.76
C GLY A 2 44.45 -23.65 -45.39
N GLY A 3 44.50 -24.51 -44.37
CA GLY A 3 44.99 -24.11 -43.05
C GLY A 3 44.37 -24.89 -41.90
N GLY A 4 44.55 -26.21 -41.90
CA GLY A 4 44.34 -27.04 -40.70
C GLY A 4 45.53 -26.88 -39.76
N GLY A 5 45.26 -26.56 -38.50
CA GLY A 5 46.23 -26.58 -37.40
C GLY A 5 45.77 -27.57 -36.35
N GLY A 6 46.42 -28.72 -36.30
CA GLY A 6 46.26 -29.72 -35.24
C GLY A 6 47.11 -29.36 -34.02
N ALA A 7 46.54 -29.55 -32.84
CA ALA A 7 47.26 -29.60 -31.56
C ALA A 7 46.78 -30.86 -30.85
N SER A 8 47.55 -31.95 -30.92
CA SER A 8 48.39 -32.46 -29.82
C SER A 8 47.64 -32.67 -28.50
N THR A 9 46.96 -33.80 -28.43
CA THR A 9 46.49 -34.42 -27.19
C THR A 9 47.68 -35.05 -26.46
N LYS A 10 48.03 -34.48 -25.32
CA LYS A 10 49.02 -35.03 -24.38
C LYS A 10 48.23 -35.96 -23.43
N MET A 11 48.47 -37.26 -23.50
CA MET A 11 48.00 -38.20 -22.48
C MET A 11 48.97 -38.12 -21.29
N GLU A 12 48.53 -37.49 -20.21
CA GLU A 12 49.19 -37.60 -18.91
C GLU A 12 48.46 -38.69 -18.12
N THR A 13 49.19 -39.76 -17.83
CA THR A 13 48.77 -40.90 -17.01
C THR A 13 48.79 -40.45 -15.55
N GLU A 14 47.63 -40.06 -15.04
CA GLU A 14 47.44 -39.77 -13.63
C GLU A 14 47.44 -41.10 -12.84
N THR A 15 48.33 -41.16 -11.86
CA THR A 15 48.49 -42.29 -10.94
C THR A 15 47.50 -42.08 -9.80
N GLU A 16 46.44 -42.90 -9.79
CA GLU A 16 45.47 -42.95 -8.69
C GLU A 16 46.19 -43.41 -7.41
N THR A 17 46.54 -42.44 -6.56
CA THR A 17 46.92 -42.71 -5.17
C THR A 17 45.65 -42.75 -4.35
N GLU A 18 45.28 -43.96 -3.95
CA GLU A 18 44.15 -44.27 -3.09
C GLU A 18 44.40 -43.74 -1.67
N THR A 19 44.25 -42.44 -1.51
CA THR A 19 44.29 -41.77 -0.20
C THR A 19 42.94 -41.98 0.48
N THR A 20 42.94 -42.79 1.55
CA THR A 20 41.78 -42.99 2.42
C THR A 20 41.23 -41.64 2.88
N PRO A 21 39.96 -41.30 2.63
CA PRO A 21 39.40 -40.01 3.00
C PRO A 21 39.36 -39.92 4.53
N SER A 22 40.33 -39.19 5.09
CA SER A 22 40.31 -38.76 6.49
C SER A 22 38.97 -38.06 6.72
N ALA A 23 38.16 -38.61 7.63
CA ALA A 23 36.85 -38.09 7.99
C ALA A 23 37.00 -36.65 8.47
N LYS A 24 36.87 -35.71 7.52
CA LYS A 24 36.97 -34.28 7.76
C LYS A 24 35.79 -33.95 8.67
N ALA A 25 36.10 -33.70 9.94
CA ALA A 25 35.12 -33.37 10.97
C ALA A 25 34.15 -32.34 10.38
N THR A 26 32.88 -32.73 10.25
CA THR A 26 31.84 -31.83 9.77
C THR A 26 31.81 -30.67 10.77
N PRO A 27 32.13 -29.44 10.35
CA PRO A 27 32.13 -28.31 11.27
C PRO A 27 30.74 -28.23 11.90
N MET A 28 30.71 -28.15 13.23
CA MET A 28 29.47 -27.97 13.98
C MET A 28 28.69 -26.81 13.34
N PRO A 29 27.38 -26.98 13.06
CA PRO A 29 26.59 -25.90 12.51
C PRO A 29 26.69 -24.71 13.46
N GLY A 30 27.18 -23.58 12.96
CA GLY A 30 27.23 -22.34 13.72
C GLY A 30 25.82 -21.91 14.14
N PRO A 31 25.70 -20.99 15.11
CA PRO A 31 24.40 -20.46 15.50
C PRO A 31 23.66 -19.92 14.27
N PRO A 32 22.34 -20.12 14.18
CA PRO A 32 21.57 -19.60 13.06
C PRO A 32 21.73 -18.08 12.98
N PRO A 33 21.79 -17.50 11.76
CA PRO A 33 21.88 -16.06 11.61
C PRO A 33 20.67 -15.39 12.26
N PRO A 34 20.83 -14.19 12.86
CA PRO A 34 19.72 -13.46 13.44
C PRO A 34 18.66 -13.19 12.37
N LEU A 35 17.39 -13.29 12.75
CA LEU A 35 16.28 -12.96 11.86
C LEU A 35 16.34 -11.48 11.46
N PRO A 36 15.96 -11.12 10.22
CA PRO A 36 16.00 -9.75 9.75
C PRO A 36 14.87 -8.86 10.32
N TYR A 37 14.10 -9.38 11.28
CA TYR A 37 12.95 -8.73 11.89
C TYR A 37 12.83 -9.12 13.37
N ARG A 38 12.13 -8.27 14.13
CA ARG A 38 11.74 -8.51 15.52
C ARG A 38 10.22 -8.60 15.63
N VAL A 39 9.72 -9.61 16.33
CA VAL A 39 8.29 -9.68 16.70
C VAL A 39 8.10 -8.80 17.93
N VAL A 40 7.11 -7.91 17.89
CA VAL A 40 6.87 -6.91 18.95
C VAL A 40 5.39 -6.82 19.29
N SER A 41 5.10 -6.47 20.54
CA SER A 41 3.77 -6.04 20.99
C SER A 41 3.39 -4.68 20.39
N LEU A 42 2.11 -4.30 20.49
CA LEU A 42 1.66 -3.00 20.01
C LEU A 42 2.29 -1.87 20.83
N THR A 43 2.40 -2.04 22.15
CA THR A 43 3.05 -1.07 23.05
C THR A 43 4.53 -0.89 22.71
N GLU A 44 5.26 -1.98 22.45
CA GLU A 44 6.66 -1.89 22.03
C GLU A 44 6.81 -1.16 20.71
N TRP A 45 5.97 -1.46 19.72
CA TRP A 45 5.96 -0.73 18.45
C TRP A 45 5.70 0.77 18.67
N LEU A 46 4.70 1.13 19.49
CA LEU A 46 4.36 2.53 19.81
C LEU A 46 5.48 3.28 20.53
N ARG A 47 6.26 2.58 21.37
CA ARG A 47 7.43 3.15 22.04
C ARG A 47 8.60 3.41 21.09
N GLY A 48 8.64 2.74 19.93
CA GLY A 48 9.73 2.81 18.97
C GLY A 48 10.82 1.75 19.21
N ASP A 49 11.86 1.74 18.36
CA ASP A 49 12.88 0.67 18.37
C ASP A 49 13.91 0.76 19.51
N GLY A 50 13.94 1.88 20.25
CA GLY A 50 14.94 2.15 21.29
C GLY A 50 16.29 2.67 20.75
N ASP A 51 16.52 2.64 19.43
CA ASP A 51 17.74 3.11 18.75
C ASP A 51 17.76 4.64 18.57
N GLY A 52 17.09 5.37 19.47
CA GLY A 52 17.01 6.84 19.43
C GLY A 52 16.08 7.39 18.34
N ARG A 53 15.31 6.56 17.64
CA ARG A 53 14.21 7.04 16.79
C ARG A 53 13.07 7.56 17.66
N ALA A 54 12.66 8.80 17.39
CA ALA A 54 11.51 9.39 18.06
C ALA A 54 10.20 8.84 17.44
N GLY A 55 9.66 7.79 18.06
CA GLY A 55 8.32 7.28 17.77
C GLY A 55 8.25 5.96 16.98
N PRO A 56 7.02 5.47 16.75
CA PRO A 56 6.74 4.23 16.04
C PRO A 56 7.14 4.32 14.57
N LEU A 57 7.54 3.17 14.02
CA LEU A 57 7.68 3.01 12.58
C LEU A 57 6.31 3.10 11.90
N PRO A 58 6.23 3.54 10.63
CA PRO A 58 5.00 3.43 9.87
C PRO A 58 4.55 1.96 9.79
N LEU A 59 3.24 1.72 9.86
CA LEU A 59 2.67 0.38 9.92
C LEU A 59 1.97 0.04 8.61
N VAL A 60 2.33 -1.11 8.04
CA VAL A 60 1.63 -1.74 6.92
C VAL A 60 0.73 -2.85 7.46
N ASP A 61 -0.58 -2.64 7.41
CA ASP A 61 -1.58 -3.64 7.71
C ASP A 61 -1.82 -4.53 6.48
N LEU A 62 -1.45 -5.80 6.60
CA LEU A 62 -1.53 -6.78 5.51
C LEU A 62 -2.86 -7.52 5.43
N ARG A 63 -3.80 -7.22 6.32
CA ARG A 63 -5.09 -7.89 6.38
C ARG A 63 -5.96 -7.53 5.17
N PRO A 64 -6.92 -8.38 4.80
CA PRO A 64 -7.94 -8.07 3.81
C PRO A 64 -8.65 -6.73 4.09
N SER A 65 -9.03 -6.02 3.01
CA SER A 65 -9.62 -4.67 3.09
C SER A 65 -10.91 -4.63 3.89
N ASP A 66 -11.72 -5.68 3.85
CA ASP A 66 -12.95 -5.83 4.63
C ASP A 66 -12.66 -5.94 6.14
N GLN A 67 -11.65 -6.73 6.52
CA GLN A 67 -11.20 -6.83 7.91
C GLN A 67 -10.63 -5.51 8.43
N PHE A 68 -9.79 -4.84 7.63
CA PHE A 68 -9.28 -3.52 7.94
C PHE A 68 -10.39 -2.48 8.11
N SER A 69 -11.42 -2.54 7.25
CA SER A 69 -12.56 -1.61 7.30
C SER A 69 -13.47 -1.87 8.50
N ALA A 70 -13.58 -3.12 8.96
CA ALA A 70 -14.35 -3.47 10.14
C ALA A 70 -13.63 -3.02 11.43
N ARG A 71 -12.31 -3.21 11.48
CA ARG A 71 -11.49 -2.94 12.66
C ARG A 71 -10.07 -2.59 12.26
N ARG A 72 -9.54 -1.46 12.72
CA ARG A 72 -8.15 -1.04 12.43
C ARG A 72 -7.45 -0.40 13.62
N ILE A 73 -6.13 -0.40 13.56
CA ILE A 73 -5.26 0.43 14.40
C ILE A 73 -5.37 1.88 13.90
N GLY A 74 -5.67 2.81 14.80
CA GLY A 74 -5.76 4.24 14.54
C GLY A 74 -4.39 4.84 14.22
N GLY A 75 -4.37 6.01 13.60
CA GLY A 75 -3.13 6.74 13.28
C GLY A 75 -2.62 7.66 14.39
N GLY A 76 -3.25 7.65 15.57
CA GLY A 76 -3.09 8.68 16.61
C GLY A 76 -3.68 10.02 16.15
N GLY A 77 -4.64 10.56 16.91
CA GLY A 77 -5.28 11.82 16.52
C GLY A 77 -6.28 12.36 17.54
N ALA A 78 -5.93 13.50 18.14
CA ALA A 78 -6.71 14.50 18.89
C ALA A 78 -7.67 14.09 20.02
N SER A 79 -8.27 12.90 20.00
CA SER A 79 -9.16 12.41 21.06
C SER A 79 -8.45 11.52 22.08
N ALA A 80 -7.12 11.42 21.98
CA ALA A 80 -6.29 10.77 22.97
C ALA A 80 -6.48 11.49 24.31
N GLY A 81 -7.11 10.82 25.28
CA GLY A 81 -7.14 11.27 26.67
C GLY A 81 -5.73 11.41 27.26
N SER A 82 -5.59 11.33 28.57
CA SER A 82 -4.30 11.50 29.27
C SER A 82 -3.20 10.46 28.95
N ASN A 83 -3.37 9.58 27.96
CA ASN A 83 -2.37 8.58 27.57
C ASN A 83 -1.33 9.19 26.62
N PRO A 84 -0.06 9.36 27.04
CA PRO A 84 0.99 9.95 26.20
C PRO A 84 1.30 9.14 24.95
N LEU A 85 1.09 7.81 24.97
CA LEU A 85 1.31 6.97 23.79
C LEU A 85 0.28 7.26 22.69
N ALA A 86 -0.95 7.64 23.06
CA ALA A 86 -2.02 7.97 22.12
C ALA A 86 -1.84 9.32 21.41
N ALA A 87 -0.96 10.19 21.92
CA ALA A 87 -0.55 11.41 21.22
C ALA A 87 0.44 11.15 20.07
N THR A 88 1.00 9.94 19.98
CA THR A 88 2.01 9.61 18.97
C THR A 88 1.35 9.39 17.62
N ALA A 89 1.52 10.32 16.69
CA ALA A 89 0.99 10.16 15.35
C ALA A 89 1.85 9.19 14.54
N THR A 90 1.22 8.21 13.90
CA THR A 90 1.89 7.29 12.97
C THR A 90 1.03 7.00 11.76
N VAL A 91 1.68 6.66 10.65
CA VAL A 91 0.99 6.34 9.42
C VAL A 91 0.70 4.86 9.39
N VAL A 92 -0.59 4.50 9.46
CA VAL A 92 -1.07 3.13 9.26
C VAL A 92 -1.70 3.05 7.87
N VAL A 93 -1.20 2.15 7.02
CA VAL A 93 -1.74 1.93 5.67
C VAL A 93 -2.20 0.49 5.53
N ASN A 94 -3.31 0.26 4.84
CA ASN A 94 -3.74 -1.09 4.49
C ASN A 94 -3.29 -1.46 3.08
N LEU A 95 -2.45 -2.49 3.01
CA LEU A 95 -1.93 -3.09 1.79
C LEU A 95 -2.14 -4.60 1.89
N PRO A 96 -3.33 -5.11 1.52
CA PRO A 96 -3.63 -6.53 1.63
C PRO A 96 -2.53 -7.39 1.01
N LEU A 97 -2.11 -8.43 1.72
CA LEU A 97 -0.99 -9.27 1.29
C LEU A 97 -1.22 -9.88 -0.10
N LEU A 98 -2.46 -10.21 -0.44
CA LEU A 98 -2.78 -10.78 -1.75
C LEU A 98 -2.52 -9.79 -2.89
N ASP A 99 -2.87 -8.51 -2.72
CA ASP A 99 -2.65 -7.44 -3.71
C ASP A 99 -1.15 -7.12 -3.85
N LEU A 100 -0.41 -7.28 -2.77
CA LEU A 100 1.04 -7.13 -2.76
C LEU A 100 1.73 -8.29 -3.49
N LEU A 101 1.31 -9.53 -3.22
CA LEU A 101 1.83 -10.74 -3.86
C LEU A 101 1.47 -10.84 -5.35
N SER A 102 0.32 -10.29 -5.76
CA SER A 102 -0.05 -10.16 -7.18
C SER A 102 0.80 -9.12 -7.92
N GLY A 103 1.44 -8.21 -7.17
CA GLY A 103 2.25 -7.11 -7.67
C GLY A 103 1.46 -5.82 -7.90
N GLU A 104 0.13 -5.86 -7.84
CA GLU A 104 -0.77 -4.73 -8.13
C GLU A 104 -0.47 -3.51 -7.26
N ARG A 105 -0.28 -3.74 -5.95
CA ARG A 105 -0.05 -2.66 -4.97
C ARG A 105 1.38 -2.64 -4.42
N SER A 106 2.27 -3.47 -4.94
CA SER A 106 3.68 -3.50 -4.52
C SER A 106 4.42 -2.15 -4.65
N PRO A 107 4.08 -1.24 -5.60
CA PRO A 107 4.71 0.07 -5.67
C PRO A 107 4.36 0.98 -4.48
N GLU A 108 3.27 0.73 -3.76
CA GLU A 108 2.78 1.56 -2.65
C GLU A 108 3.58 1.39 -1.35
N LEU A 109 4.38 0.32 -1.26
CA LEU A 109 5.21 0.07 -0.09
C LEU A 109 6.33 1.10 0.07
N PRO A 110 6.86 1.24 1.30
CA PRO A 110 7.98 2.13 1.57
C PRO A 110 9.15 1.86 0.61
N PRO A 111 9.94 2.89 0.28
CA PRO A 111 11.23 2.68 -0.37
C PRO A 111 12.05 1.62 0.37
N ARG A 112 12.81 0.79 -0.34
CA ARG A 112 13.50 -0.39 0.23
C ARG A 112 14.50 -0.06 1.35
N ASN A 113 14.92 1.20 1.48
CA ASN A 113 15.82 1.70 2.52
C ASN A 113 15.09 2.27 3.74
N VAL A 114 13.77 2.47 3.65
CA VAL A 114 12.94 3.03 4.72
C VAL A 114 12.42 1.88 5.58
N PRO A 115 12.70 1.89 6.89
CA PRO A 115 12.20 0.89 7.82
C PRO A 115 10.70 1.09 8.09
N PHE A 116 9.98 -0.01 8.25
CA PHE A 116 8.56 -0.02 8.60
C PHE A 116 8.20 -1.25 9.42
N ALA A 117 7.04 -1.19 10.07
CA ALA A 117 6.42 -2.30 10.78
C ALA A 117 5.34 -2.94 9.90
N VAL A 118 5.07 -4.22 10.14
CA VAL A 118 4.06 -5.00 9.42
C VAL A 118 3.12 -5.64 10.43
N LEU A 119 1.81 -5.43 10.26
CA LEU A 119 0.79 -6.21 10.96
C LEU A 119 0.42 -7.41 10.09
N LEU A 120 0.72 -8.61 10.59
CA LEU A 120 0.52 -9.88 9.92
C LEU A 120 -0.82 -10.50 10.33
N PRO A 121 -1.64 -10.97 9.37
CA PRO A 121 -2.85 -11.70 9.70
C PRO A 121 -2.54 -13.03 10.38
N GLU A 122 -3.44 -13.49 11.24
CA GLU A 122 -3.28 -14.73 12.02
C GLU A 122 -2.99 -15.95 11.13
N ASP A 123 -3.58 -16.00 9.93
CA ASP A 123 -3.44 -17.12 8.99
C ASP A 123 -2.08 -17.15 8.24
N LYS A 124 -1.20 -16.16 8.44
CA LYS A 124 0.10 -16.02 7.74
C LYS A 124 1.32 -16.37 8.57
N TYR A 125 1.14 -16.72 9.84
CA TYR A 125 2.23 -17.18 10.68
C TYR A 125 1.84 -18.44 11.44
N ARG A 126 2.87 -19.18 11.88
CA ARG A 126 2.71 -20.24 12.87
C ARG A 126 3.65 -19.95 14.01
N THR A 127 3.10 -19.90 15.21
CA THR A 127 3.91 -19.88 16.42
C THR A 127 4.31 -21.32 16.71
N THR A 128 5.58 -21.66 16.48
CA THR A 128 6.11 -22.92 16.98
C THR A 128 6.62 -22.66 18.38
N THR A 129 5.80 -23.02 19.38
CA THR A 129 6.31 -23.28 20.73
C THR A 129 7.14 -24.55 20.61
N HIS A 130 8.46 -24.39 20.47
CA HIS A 130 9.35 -25.48 20.82
C HIS A 130 9.14 -25.72 22.30
N ALA A 131 8.32 -26.71 22.65
CA ALA A 131 8.36 -27.34 23.95
C ALA A 131 9.75 -27.99 24.03
N ALA A 132 10.75 -27.21 24.42
CA ALA A 132 12.01 -27.74 24.86
C ALA A 132 11.66 -28.49 26.14
N ALA A 133 11.38 -29.78 26.00
CA ALA A 133 10.87 -30.60 27.09
C ALA A 133 11.85 -30.74 28.28
N ASP A 134 13.06 -30.17 28.18
CA ASP A 134 14.16 -30.35 29.13
C ASP A 134 15.02 -29.07 29.34
N ILE A 135 14.50 -27.85 29.11
CA ILE A 135 15.24 -26.60 29.39
C ILE A 135 14.59 -25.91 30.59
N ASP A 136 15.40 -25.65 31.63
CA ASP A 136 14.99 -25.04 32.90
C ASP A 136 14.14 -23.77 32.70
N ASP A 137 13.08 -23.64 33.51
CA ASP A 137 11.97 -22.68 33.42
C ASP A 137 12.34 -21.17 33.35
N ASP A 138 13.62 -20.80 33.51
CA ASP A 138 14.07 -19.40 33.52
C ASP A 138 14.53 -18.87 32.14
N ASP A 139 14.80 -19.72 31.16
CA ASP A 139 15.09 -19.29 29.79
C ASP A 139 13.80 -19.26 28.97
N ALA A 140 13.04 -18.18 29.16
CA ALA A 140 11.78 -17.87 28.48
C ALA A 140 11.77 -18.39 27.04
N ALA A 141 10.90 -19.38 26.79
CA ALA A 141 10.71 -20.01 25.50
C ALA A 141 10.60 -18.93 24.41
N THR A 142 11.67 -18.75 23.63
CA THR A 142 11.65 -17.82 22.51
C THR A 142 10.80 -18.47 21.44
N ALA A 143 9.50 -18.20 21.47
CA ALA A 143 8.56 -18.70 20.48
C ALA A 143 9.06 -18.24 19.10
N ALA A 144 9.52 -19.19 18.28
CA ALA A 144 9.93 -18.90 16.93
C ALA A 144 8.66 -18.65 16.11
N VAL A 145 8.51 -17.43 15.62
CA VAL A 145 7.42 -17.08 14.72
C VAL A 145 7.88 -17.40 13.32
N LEU A 146 7.30 -18.45 12.74
CA LEU A 146 7.59 -18.85 11.37
C LEU A 146 6.60 -18.16 10.44
N LEU A 147 7.10 -17.20 9.67
CA LEU A 147 6.37 -16.65 8.53
C LEU A 147 6.14 -17.72 7.48
N ASP A 148 4.98 -17.67 6.84
CA ASP A 148 4.79 -18.48 5.64
C ASP A 148 5.85 -18.13 4.59
N GLU A 149 6.23 -19.12 3.78
CA GLU A 149 7.34 -18.99 2.84
C GLU A 149 7.10 -17.88 1.80
N ARG A 150 5.85 -17.62 1.40
CA ARG A 150 5.53 -16.59 0.41
C ARG A 150 5.75 -15.20 1.00
N THR A 151 5.27 -14.96 2.21
CA THR A 151 5.47 -13.71 2.93
C THR A 151 6.96 -13.47 3.18
N ARG A 152 7.69 -14.48 3.65
CA ARG A 152 9.15 -14.39 3.86
C ARG A 152 9.89 -14.04 2.58
N GLN A 153 9.61 -14.75 1.49
CA GLN A 153 10.25 -14.49 0.20
C GLN A 153 9.83 -13.16 -0.44
N PHE A 154 8.71 -12.58 -0.03
CA PHE A 154 8.29 -11.30 -0.56
C PHE A 154 9.06 -10.14 0.08
N PHE A 155 9.15 -10.11 1.41
CA PHE A 155 9.83 -9.03 2.13
C PHE A 155 11.36 -9.18 2.15
N TYR A 156 11.88 -10.40 2.32
CA TYR A 156 13.27 -10.62 2.70
C TYR A 156 14.14 -11.32 1.64
N ARG A 157 13.60 -11.60 0.45
CA ARG A 157 14.39 -12.22 -0.61
C ARG A 157 15.41 -11.22 -1.16
N ASP A 158 16.64 -11.69 -1.24
CA ASP A 158 17.84 -10.94 -1.65
C ASP A 158 18.15 -11.05 -3.14
N THR A 159 17.37 -11.83 -3.88
CA THR A 159 17.56 -12.18 -5.29
C THR A 159 16.26 -12.02 -6.07
N SER A 160 16.30 -11.77 -7.37
CA SER A 160 15.11 -11.71 -8.23
C SER A 160 14.78 -13.10 -8.78
N ARG A 161 13.52 -13.56 -8.66
CA ARG A 161 13.08 -14.81 -9.31
C ARG A 161 13.17 -14.74 -10.84
N LEU A 162 12.92 -13.56 -11.43
CA LEU A 162 12.89 -13.39 -12.88
C LEU A 162 14.29 -13.24 -13.48
N THR A 163 15.18 -12.53 -12.79
CA THR A 163 16.48 -12.15 -13.35
C THR A 163 17.67 -12.79 -12.66
N GLY A 164 17.47 -13.46 -11.52
CA GLY A 164 18.54 -13.99 -10.68
C GLY A 164 19.42 -12.93 -10.02
N LYS A 165 19.24 -11.64 -10.34
CA LYS A 165 20.06 -10.54 -9.83
C LYS A 165 19.75 -10.28 -8.37
N SER A 166 20.75 -9.85 -7.61
CA SER A 166 20.55 -9.40 -6.24
C SER A 166 19.56 -8.22 -6.20
N VAL A 167 18.60 -8.29 -5.29
CA VAL A 167 17.60 -7.26 -5.01
C VAL A 167 17.72 -6.92 -3.54
N LYS A 168 17.77 -5.62 -3.22
CA LYS A 168 17.74 -5.18 -1.82
C LYS A 168 16.41 -5.63 -1.19
N PRO A 169 16.39 -6.35 -0.06
CA PRO A 169 15.14 -6.70 0.62
C PRO A 169 14.43 -5.44 1.13
N TRP A 170 13.16 -5.56 1.45
CA TRP A 170 12.47 -4.50 2.19
C TRP A 170 12.85 -4.52 3.66
N ARG A 171 12.82 -3.35 4.30
CA ARG A 171 13.14 -3.19 5.72
C ARG A 171 11.88 -3.29 6.58
N ALA A 172 11.22 -4.43 6.53
CA ALA A 172 10.19 -4.79 7.51
C ALA A 172 10.91 -5.20 8.81
N GLU A 173 11.24 -4.23 9.65
CA GLU A 173 12.08 -4.45 10.85
C GLU A 173 11.28 -4.99 12.03
N MET A 174 9.99 -4.68 12.07
CA MET A 174 9.08 -5.09 13.15
C MET A 174 7.88 -5.83 12.60
N LEU A 175 7.50 -6.90 13.28
CA LEU A 175 6.30 -7.67 13.02
C LEU A 175 5.37 -7.59 14.22
N ILE A 176 4.13 -7.18 13.97
CA ILE A 176 3.03 -7.26 14.92
C ILE A 176 2.15 -8.40 14.45
N LEU A 177 1.80 -9.32 15.35
CA LEU A 177 0.98 -10.47 15.03
C LEU A 177 -0.48 -10.16 15.35
N GLU A 178 -1.37 -10.39 14.40
CA GLU A 178 -2.80 -10.30 14.64
C GLU A 178 -3.26 -11.44 15.55
N ASN A 179 -3.65 -11.11 16.77
CA ASN A 179 -4.30 -12.00 17.72
C ASN A 179 -5.17 -11.19 18.69
N ASP A 180 -5.96 -11.88 19.50
CA ASP A 180 -6.85 -11.25 20.48
C ASP A 180 -6.10 -10.39 21.52
N ASP A 181 -4.86 -10.76 21.86
CA ASP A 181 -4.05 -10.03 22.84
C ASP A 181 -3.65 -8.64 22.31
N MET A 182 -3.16 -8.58 21.08
CA MET A 182 -2.83 -7.33 20.39
C MET A 182 -4.05 -6.42 20.27
N TRP A 183 -5.21 -7.00 19.99
CA TRP A 183 -6.45 -6.27 19.85
C TRP A 183 -6.98 -5.72 21.18
N ARG A 184 -6.87 -6.49 22.27
CA ARG A 184 -7.16 -5.99 23.63
C ARG A 184 -6.21 -4.87 24.01
N GLU A 185 -4.91 -5.03 23.74
CA GLU A 185 -3.90 -3.99 23.95
C GLU A 185 -4.24 -2.71 23.16
N ALA A 186 -4.67 -2.83 21.89
CA ALA A 186 -5.10 -1.69 21.09
C ALA A 186 -6.33 -0.98 21.68
N GLU A 187 -7.29 -1.71 22.26
CA GLU A 187 -8.45 -1.14 22.94
C GLU A 187 -8.06 -0.40 24.21
N ASP A 188 -7.23 -1.03 25.06
CA ASP A 188 -6.73 -0.45 26.31
C ASP A 188 -5.95 0.85 26.06
N LEU A 189 -5.24 0.91 24.94
CA LEU A 189 -4.51 2.11 24.51
C LEU A 189 -5.41 3.18 23.88
N GLY A 190 -6.66 2.87 23.53
CA GLY A 190 -7.54 3.75 22.77
C GLY A 190 -7.14 3.91 21.29
N TRP A 191 -6.46 2.90 20.75
CA TRP A 191 -5.95 2.85 19.37
C TRP A 191 -6.81 2.01 18.42
N THR A 192 -7.90 1.38 18.90
CA THR A 192 -8.81 0.66 18.00
C THR A 192 -9.85 1.62 17.42
N VAL A 193 -10.03 1.59 16.10
CA VAL A 193 -11.15 2.23 15.40
C VAL A 193 -12.07 1.13 14.88
N ARG A 194 -13.31 1.09 15.37
CA ARG A 194 -14.37 0.18 14.94
C ARG A 194 -15.36 0.90 14.03
N ARG A 195 -15.95 0.15 13.10
CA ARG A 195 -17.09 0.63 12.31
C ARG A 195 -18.38 0.46 13.11
N GLY A 196 -18.94 1.57 13.60
CA GLY A 196 -20.35 1.62 14.03
C GLY A 196 -20.65 1.57 15.52
N ASP A 197 -19.84 2.15 16.40
CA ASP A 197 -20.23 2.34 17.81
C ASP A 197 -20.95 3.69 18.06
N ASP A 198 -21.13 4.50 17.02
CA ASP A 198 -21.98 5.70 17.08
C ASP A 198 -23.43 5.26 16.78
N ASP A 199 -24.09 4.69 17.80
CA ASP A 199 -25.54 4.40 17.84
C ASP A 199 -26.40 5.68 17.80
N ASP A 200 -25.96 6.74 17.11
CA ASP A 200 -26.80 7.91 16.89
C ASP A 200 -27.87 7.48 15.87
N GLU A 201 -29.10 7.23 16.37
CA GLU A 201 -30.32 6.83 15.63
C GLU A 201 -30.79 7.91 14.61
N GLY A 202 -29.87 8.64 13.99
CA GLY A 202 -30.09 9.67 12.99
C GLY A 202 -30.24 9.10 11.58
N ASP A 203 -31.46 8.67 11.26
CA ASP A 203 -32.07 8.67 9.92
C ASP A 203 -31.18 8.18 8.73
N GLY A 204 -30.95 6.87 8.67
CA GLY A 204 -31.08 6.09 7.43
C GLY A 204 -30.12 6.30 6.25
N MET A 205 -29.07 7.12 6.35
CA MET A 205 -28.02 7.14 5.34
C MET A 205 -26.96 6.09 5.65
N GLU A 206 -26.79 5.08 4.79
CA GLU A 206 -25.74 4.05 4.87
C GLU A 206 -24.38 4.65 5.24
N GLY A 207 -24.07 4.62 6.55
CA GLY A 207 -22.81 5.05 7.14
C GLY A 207 -21.70 4.05 6.84
N GLY A 208 -21.30 3.97 5.58
CA GLY A 208 -19.91 3.63 5.31
C GLY A 208 -19.04 4.62 6.07
N ILE A 209 -17.97 4.15 6.72
CA ILE A 209 -16.86 5.04 7.05
C ILE A 209 -16.36 5.54 5.70
N ALA A 210 -16.94 6.63 5.21
CA ALA A 210 -16.38 7.35 4.11
C ALA A 210 -15.02 7.78 4.65
N ILE A 211 -13.97 7.13 4.15
CA ILE A 211 -12.63 7.66 4.32
C ILE A 211 -12.66 8.94 3.49
N ASP A 212 -13.14 10.02 4.10
CA ASP A 212 -13.30 11.34 3.51
C ASP A 212 -11.91 11.98 3.44
N GLY A 213 -11.07 11.37 2.61
CA GLY A 213 -9.70 11.79 2.46
C GLY A 213 -8.89 10.80 1.62
N PRO A 214 -7.76 11.27 1.08
CA PRO A 214 -6.81 10.38 0.46
C PRO A 214 -6.33 9.34 1.48
N LEU A 215 -6.10 8.12 1.00
CA LEU A 215 -5.54 7.07 1.85
C LEU A 215 -4.16 7.53 2.35
N PRO A 216 -3.83 7.27 3.63
CA PRO A 216 -2.50 7.53 4.14
C PRO A 216 -1.45 6.83 3.27
N ARG A 217 -0.28 7.46 3.09
CA ARG A 217 0.81 6.93 2.26
C ARG A 217 2.12 6.87 3.01
N LEU A 218 2.93 5.86 2.68
CA LEU A 218 4.27 5.69 3.24
C LEU A 218 5.38 6.33 2.39
N TRP A 219 5.00 7.09 1.38
CA TRP A 219 5.91 7.80 0.50
C TRP A 219 5.29 9.16 0.16
N LYS A 220 6.15 10.12 -0.18
CA LYS A 220 5.76 11.44 -0.64
C LYS A 220 5.94 11.52 -2.15
N PRO A 221 5.00 12.12 -2.89
CA PRO A 221 5.20 12.37 -4.31
C PRO A 221 6.35 13.34 -4.52
N ASP A 222 6.84 13.43 -5.75
CA ASP A 222 7.75 14.49 -6.15
C ASP A 222 7.15 15.87 -5.82
N ALA A 223 8.01 16.81 -5.43
CA ALA A 223 7.58 18.15 -5.02
C ALA A 223 6.83 18.90 -6.13
N MET A 224 7.20 18.70 -7.40
CA MET A 224 6.48 19.27 -8.53
C MET A 224 5.09 18.66 -8.70
N VAL A 225 4.99 17.34 -8.50
CA VAL A 225 3.73 16.59 -8.63
C VAL A 225 2.75 17.01 -7.56
N GLY A 226 3.18 16.97 -6.30
CA GLY A 226 2.36 17.34 -5.15
C GLY A 226 2.06 18.85 -5.07
N GLY A 227 3.05 19.70 -5.36
CA GLY A 227 2.94 21.15 -5.15
C GLY A 227 2.46 21.97 -6.34
N THR A 228 2.58 21.47 -7.56
CA THR A 228 2.22 22.25 -8.77
C THR A 228 1.21 21.51 -9.64
N LEU A 229 1.51 20.28 -10.03
CA LEU A 229 0.71 19.54 -11.02
C LEU A 229 -0.67 19.17 -10.45
N LEU A 230 -0.73 18.73 -9.19
CA LEU A 230 -1.98 18.43 -8.52
C LEU A 230 -2.94 19.64 -8.53
N ASP A 231 -2.44 20.82 -8.22
CA ASP A 231 -3.24 22.05 -8.17
C ASP A 231 -3.72 22.52 -9.55
N VAL A 232 -2.90 22.33 -10.59
CA VAL A 232 -3.32 22.61 -11.98
C VAL A 232 -4.46 21.66 -12.38
N LEU A 233 -4.35 20.38 -12.05
CA LEU A 233 -5.36 19.38 -12.39
C LEU A 233 -6.65 19.55 -11.58
N LYS A 234 -6.57 19.89 -10.29
CA LYS A 234 -7.73 20.25 -9.45
C LYS A 234 -8.50 21.43 -10.05
N ARG A 235 -7.82 22.52 -10.39
CA ARG A 235 -8.44 23.69 -11.06
C ARG A 235 -9.09 23.32 -12.39
N ARG A 236 -8.47 22.42 -13.16
CA ARG A 236 -9.04 21.95 -14.42
C ARG A 236 -10.33 21.15 -14.19
N LEU A 237 -10.35 20.27 -13.18
CA LEU A 237 -11.54 19.51 -12.77
C LEU A 237 -12.67 20.42 -12.28
N ASP A 238 -12.37 21.43 -11.46
CA ASP A 238 -13.39 22.37 -10.98
C ASP A 238 -14.07 23.12 -12.13
N GLY A 239 -13.28 23.49 -13.15
CA GLY A 239 -13.79 24.07 -14.39
C GLY A 239 -14.67 23.11 -15.22
N THR A 240 -14.63 21.80 -14.97
CA THR A 240 -15.55 20.82 -15.57
C THR A 240 -16.81 20.58 -14.75
N ILE A 241 -16.78 20.77 -13.43
CA ILE A 241 -17.93 20.54 -12.54
C ILE A 241 -18.97 21.64 -12.66
N LEU A 242 -18.53 22.89 -12.91
CA LEU A 242 -19.45 24.02 -13.02
C LEU A 242 -20.00 24.09 -14.45
N PRO A 243 -21.31 23.83 -14.69
CA PRO A 243 -21.91 24.19 -15.95
C PRO A 243 -21.71 25.71 -16.15
N PRO A 244 -21.51 26.18 -17.40
CA PRO A 244 -21.46 27.61 -17.65
C PRO A 244 -22.71 28.24 -17.04
N PRO A 245 -22.59 29.41 -16.37
CA PRO A 245 -23.74 30.09 -15.80
C PRO A 245 -24.83 30.18 -16.87
N PRO A 246 -26.11 29.96 -16.53
CA PRO A 246 -27.19 30.09 -17.50
C PRO A 246 -27.01 31.45 -18.15
N ALA A 247 -26.77 31.46 -19.46
CA ALA A 247 -26.62 32.70 -20.21
C ALA A 247 -27.83 33.56 -19.82
N SER A 248 -27.58 34.74 -19.25
CA SER A 248 -28.60 35.66 -18.78
C SER A 248 -29.46 36.04 -19.98
N SER A 249 -30.50 35.26 -20.23
CA SER A 249 -31.29 35.31 -21.45
C SER A 249 -32.33 36.40 -21.29
N SER A 250 -31.98 37.63 -21.67
CA SER A 250 -32.96 38.68 -21.96
C SER A 250 -33.44 38.65 -23.41
N GLY A 251 -33.20 37.57 -24.14
CA GLY A 251 -33.56 37.41 -25.55
C GLY A 251 -34.41 36.16 -25.78
N CYS A 252 -35.59 36.33 -26.35
CA CYS A 252 -36.50 35.29 -26.81
C CYS A 252 -35.86 34.49 -27.98
N GLU A 253 -34.92 33.61 -27.69
CA GLU A 253 -34.41 32.64 -28.66
C GLU A 253 -35.46 31.52 -28.88
N THR A 254 -35.67 31.15 -30.13
CA THR A 254 -36.65 30.15 -30.56
C THR A 254 -36.34 28.76 -29.97
N THR A 255 -37.38 28.02 -29.63
CA THR A 255 -37.34 26.73 -28.90
C THR A 255 -36.51 25.63 -29.57
N GLU A 256 -36.20 25.75 -30.87
CA GLU A 256 -35.50 24.73 -31.65
C GLU A 256 -33.98 24.92 -31.62
N GLU A 257 -33.50 26.15 -31.74
CA GLU A 257 -32.08 26.53 -31.60
C GLU A 257 -31.56 26.16 -30.20
N SER A 258 -32.36 26.44 -29.16
CA SER A 258 -32.07 26.07 -27.78
C SER A 258 -31.98 24.55 -27.59
N ARG A 259 -32.87 23.77 -28.22
CA ARG A 259 -32.81 22.30 -28.17
C ARG A 259 -31.58 21.76 -28.90
N ARG A 260 -31.20 22.35 -30.04
CA ARG A 260 -30.00 21.97 -30.79
C ARG A 260 -28.73 22.28 -30.00
N ARG A 261 -28.59 23.50 -29.46
CA ARG A 261 -27.47 23.88 -28.59
C ARG A 261 -27.36 22.97 -27.36
N ARG A 262 -28.49 22.56 -26.77
CA ARG A 262 -28.49 21.62 -25.64
C ARG A 262 -28.01 20.22 -26.03
N ARG A 263 -28.39 19.71 -27.21
CA ARG A 263 -27.91 18.43 -27.75
C ARG A 263 -26.42 18.46 -28.12
N GLU A 264 -25.95 19.53 -28.77
CA GLU A 264 -24.51 19.70 -29.08
C GLU A 264 -23.67 19.88 -27.81
N SER A 265 -24.16 20.62 -26.81
CA SER A 265 -23.46 20.75 -25.52
C SER A 265 -23.40 19.42 -24.77
N SER A 266 -24.49 18.64 -24.81
CA SER A 266 -24.52 17.30 -24.22
C SER A 266 -23.51 16.36 -24.90
N ARG A 267 -23.42 16.36 -26.23
CA ARG A 267 -22.43 15.57 -26.98
C ARG A 267 -20.98 16.00 -26.68
N ARG A 268 -20.72 17.30 -26.58
CA ARG A 268 -19.38 17.80 -26.24
C ARG A 268 -18.99 17.51 -24.78
N SER A 269 -19.95 17.33 -23.88
CA SER A 269 -19.67 16.99 -22.49
C SER A 269 -19.22 15.55 -22.31
N SER A 270 -19.73 14.60 -23.11
CA SER A 270 -19.33 13.19 -23.07
C SER A 270 -17.94 12.91 -23.65
N GLU A 271 -17.35 13.85 -24.39
CA GLU A 271 -16.01 13.71 -25.00
C GLU A 271 -14.87 14.33 -24.15
N ARG A 272 -15.17 14.91 -22.97
CA ARG A 272 -14.16 15.60 -22.14
C ARG A 272 -13.42 14.68 -21.17
N THR A 273 -13.17 13.43 -21.53
CA THR A 273 -12.23 12.60 -20.77
C THR A 273 -10.81 13.09 -21.05
N GLY A 274 -10.17 13.71 -20.06
CA GLY A 274 -8.75 14.05 -20.16
C GLY A 274 -7.87 12.82 -19.90
N GLU A 275 -6.66 12.80 -20.47
CA GLU A 275 -5.69 11.74 -20.21
C GLU A 275 -4.42 12.32 -19.56
N VAL A 276 -3.90 11.63 -18.54
CA VAL A 276 -2.64 11.94 -17.86
C VAL A 276 -1.68 10.80 -18.12
N TRP A 277 -0.62 11.09 -18.86
CA TRP A 277 0.38 10.10 -19.28
C TRP A 277 1.64 10.20 -18.44
N ASP A 278 2.06 9.07 -17.85
CA ASP A 278 3.39 8.92 -17.29
C ASP A 278 4.38 8.62 -18.42
N LEU A 279 5.22 9.60 -18.74
CA LEU A 279 6.30 9.42 -19.73
C LEU A 279 7.65 9.07 -19.07
N GLY A 280 7.72 9.08 -17.73
CA GLY A 280 8.95 8.85 -16.97
C GLY A 280 9.15 7.39 -16.58
N SER A 281 10.41 6.93 -16.58
CA SER A 281 10.74 5.67 -15.90
C SER A 281 10.67 5.86 -14.39
N GLY A 282 9.72 5.22 -13.73
CA GLY A 282 9.62 5.19 -12.26
C GLY A 282 8.64 6.20 -11.63
N ALA A 283 7.84 6.90 -12.43
CA ALA A 283 6.83 7.85 -11.95
C ALA A 283 5.45 7.20 -11.66
N GLY A 284 5.34 5.87 -11.75
CA GLY A 284 4.11 5.16 -11.44
C GLY A 284 3.55 5.46 -10.04
N ARG A 285 4.43 5.78 -9.08
CA ARG A 285 4.03 6.30 -7.77
C ARG A 285 3.33 7.65 -7.92
N ASP A 286 4.01 8.66 -8.47
CA ASP A 286 3.45 10.01 -8.65
C ASP A 286 2.13 10.02 -9.41
N VAL A 287 1.98 9.17 -10.43
CA VAL A 287 0.73 9.03 -11.18
C VAL A 287 -0.37 8.38 -10.34
N ALA A 288 -0.06 7.35 -9.54
CA ALA A 288 -1.01 6.80 -8.58
C ALA A 288 -1.45 7.85 -7.55
N PHE A 289 -0.52 8.68 -7.05
CA PHE A 289 -0.84 9.80 -6.17
C PHE A 289 -1.81 10.78 -6.83
N LEU A 290 -1.51 11.26 -8.04
CA LEU A 290 -2.41 12.16 -8.75
C LEU A 290 -3.79 11.53 -8.95
N ALA A 291 -3.86 10.25 -9.31
CA ALA A 291 -5.11 9.56 -9.56
C ALA A 291 -6.02 9.51 -8.34
N GLU A 292 -5.46 9.11 -7.21
CA GLU A 292 -6.17 9.01 -5.95
C GLU A 292 -6.58 10.39 -5.41
N GLU A 293 -5.67 11.37 -5.39
CA GLU A 293 -5.96 12.72 -4.90
C GLU A 293 -7.04 13.43 -5.74
N LEU A 294 -6.96 13.30 -7.07
CA LEU A 294 -7.92 13.92 -7.98
C LEU A 294 -9.28 13.22 -7.93
N ARG A 295 -9.30 11.90 -7.74
CA ARG A 295 -10.55 11.15 -7.53
C ARG A 295 -11.21 11.54 -6.20
N CYS A 296 -10.43 11.65 -5.12
CA CYS A 296 -10.93 12.12 -3.83
C CYS A 296 -11.52 13.54 -3.97
N HIS A 297 -10.77 14.45 -4.59
CA HIS A 297 -11.22 15.82 -4.84
C HIS A 297 -12.52 15.86 -5.66
N TRP A 298 -12.60 15.08 -6.75
CA TRP A 298 -13.79 14.99 -7.59
C TRP A 298 -15.02 14.52 -6.80
N THR A 299 -14.89 13.43 -6.04
CA THR A 299 -15.98 12.88 -5.22
C THR A 299 -16.48 13.93 -4.22
N MET A 300 -15.57 14.62 -3.52
CA MET A 300 -15.93 15.66 -2.55
C MET A 300 -16.64 16.84 -3.23
N SER A 301 -16.10 17.34 -4.35
CA SER A 301 -16.68 18.45 -5.09
C SER A 301 -18.05 18.09 -5.69
N MET A 302 -18.22 16.88 -6.20
CA MET A 302 -19.49 16.37 -6.71
C MET A 302 -20.52 16.22 -5.59
N SER A 303 -20.16 15.65 -4.43
CA SER A 303 -21.05 15.56 -3.28
C SER A 303 -21.48 16.95 -2.78
N LYS A 304 -20.57 17.93 -2.78
CA LYS A 304 -20.89 19.32 -2.42
C LYS A 304 -21.81 19.99 -3.44
N TRP A 305 -21.56 19.78 -4.73
CA TRP A 305 -22.41 20.28 -5.82
C TRP A 305 -23.81 19.65 -5.76
N ARG A 306 -23.89 18.34 -5.55
CA ARG A 306 -25.15 17.60 -5.40
C ARG A 306 -25.96 18.14 -4.24
N ARG A 307 -25.37 18.31 -3.06
CA ARG A 307 -26.04 18.90 -1.87
C ARG A 307 -26.62 20.29 -2.13
N ARG A 308 -25.99 21.11 -2.99
CA ARG A 308 -26.50 22.45 -3.32
C ARG A 308 -27.65 22.44 -4.32
N ASN A 309 -27.69 21.48 -5.23
CA ASN A 309 -28.61 21.49 -6.38
C ASN A 309 -29.77 20.50 -6.27
N LEU A 310 -29.64 19.44 -5.46
CA LEU A 310 -30.67 18.40 -5.30
C LEU A 310 -31.76 18.74 -4.27
N CYS A 311 -31.77 19.93 -3.67
CA CYS A 311 -32.86 20.38 -2.80
C CYS A 311 -34.21 20.63 -3.54
N SER A 312 -34.38 20.23 -4.81
CA SER A 312 -35.56 20.64 -5.59
C SER A 312 -36.10 19.64 -6.63
N ALA A 313 -35.68 18.38 -6.70
CA ALA A 313 -36.26 17.46 -7.69
C ALA A 313 -36.38 16.02 -7.20
N ASP A 314 -37.59 15.50 -7.37
CA ASP A 314 -38.08 14.17 -7.00
C ASP A 314 -37.15 13.01 -7.46
N GLY A 315 -36.71 12.22 -6.48
CA GLY A 315 -36.62 10.75 -6.52
C GLY A 315 -35.67 10.05 -7.51
N ALA A 316 -35.06 10.73 -8.48
CA ALA A 316 -34.18 10.07 -9.43
C ALA A 316 -32.79 9.85 -8.81
N SER A 317 -32.46 8.59 -8.51
CA SER A 317 -31.12 8.19 -8.08
C SER A 317 -30.11 8.60 -9.16
N PRO A 318 -29.20 9.54 -8.89
CA PRO A 318 -28.25 10.00 -9.89
C PRO A 318 -27.27 8.87 -10.19
N SER A 319 -27.22 8.44 -11.46
CA SER A 319 -26.16 7.56 -11.95
C SER A 319 -24.79 8.12 -11.52
N ALA A 320 -23.88 7.24 -11.07
CA ALA A 320 -22.54 7.66 -10.69
C ALA A 320 -21.87 8.36 -11.89
N ASP A 321 -21.59 9.66 -11.76
CA ASP A 321 -20.94 10.41 -12.82
C ASP A 321 -19.51 9.88 -12.98
N PRO A 322 -19.12 9.41 -14.17
CA PRO A 322 -17.79 8.84 -14.38
C PRO A 322 -16.73 9.91 -14.13
N PHE A 323 -15.64 9.50 -13.48
CA PHE A 323 -14.50 10.37 -13.24
C PHE A 323 -13.86 10.81 -14.57
N PRO A 324 -13.67 12.12 -14.82
CA PRO A 324 -13.40 12.65 -16.16
C PRO A 324 -11.92 12.60 -16.57
N LEU A 325 -11.05 11.93 -15.80
CA LEU A 325 -9.64 11.75 -16.15
C LEU A 325 -9.26 10.27 -16.20
N ARG A 326 -8.42 9.93 -17.17
CA ARG A 326 -7.79 8.61 -17.30
C ARG A 326 -6.29 8.75 -17.06
N PHE A 327 -5.74 7.91 -16.19
CA PHE A 327 -4.30 7.85 -15.94
C PHE A 327 -3.69 6.68 -16.69
N VAL A 328 -2.58 6.92 -17.38
CA VAL A 328 -1.86 5.93 -18.18
C VAL A 328 -0.42 5.91 -17.72
N GLY A 329 -0.01 4.84 -17.04
CA GLY A 329 1.38 4.62 -16.65
C GLY A 329 2.13 3.82 -17.71
N LEU A 330 3.27 4.32 -18.22
CA LEU A 330 4.17 3.53 -19.06
C LEU A 330 5.22 2.84 -18.18
N ASP A 331 5.07 1.53 -17.98
CA ASP A 331 6.11 0.75 -17.31
C ASP A 331 7.31 0.53 -18.25
N ASN A 332 8.31 1.41 -18.09
CA ASN A 332 9.56 1.33 -18.83
C ASN A 332 10.57 0.35 -18.24
N HIS A 333 10.25 -0.34 -17.14
CA HIS A 333 11.14 -1.36 -16.62
C HIS A 333 11.19 -2.56 -17.59
N ARG A 334 12.38 -2.80 -18.14
CA ARG A 334 12.73 -3.87 -19.11
C ARG A 334 12.37 -5.31 -18.72
N ALA A 335 11.72 -5.53 -17.57
CA ALA A 335 11.45 -6.84 -16.99
C ALA A 335 9.98 -7.26 -17.00
N SER A 336 9.05 -6.44 -17.50
CA SER A 336 7.67 -6.90 -17.71
C SER A 336 7.64 -7.87 -18.91
N PRO A 337 7.25 -9.15 -18.72
CA PRO A 337 7.18 -10.14 -19.80
C PRO A 337 6.10 -9.81 -20.85
N ARG A 338 5.23 -8.84 -20.56
CA ARG A 338 4.16 -8.38 -21.45
C ARG A 338 4.58 -7.06 -22.09
N ARG A 339 5.38 -7.17 -23.15
CA ARG A 339 5.44 -6.16 -24.22
C ARG A 339 4.99 -6.82 -25.51
#